data_AF-A0A9R1UD27-F1
#
_entry.id   AF-A0A9R1UD27-F1
#
_cell.length_a   1.000
_cell.length_b   1.000
_cell.length_c   1.000
_cell.angle_alpha   90.00
_cell.angle_beta   90.00
_cell.angle_gamma   90.00
#
_symmetry.space_group_name_H-M   'P 1'
#
loop_
_entity.id
_entity.type
_entity.pdbx_description
1 polymer ?
#
loop_
_entity_poly.entity_id
_entity_poly.type
_entity_poly.pdbx_seq_one_letter_code
_entity_poly.pdbx_strand_id
1 'polypeptide(L)'
;MGASTWFSIKLHHGGKFTKLPDIKYTGGEVRYVDYVDIDELSVHELDVIMLDLGYPDPRMIELTDESPVIYYHFRIPNGDFQFGLRALGNDQDVINLSKFIQNNK
;
A
#
# COMPACT_ATOMS: atom_id res chain seq x y z
N MET A 1 14.13 20.31 -16.27
CA MET A 1 13.81 18.89 -16.51
C MET A 1 13.25 18.36 -15.20
N GLY A 2 11.97 17.97 -15.16
CA GLY A 2 11.35 17.40 -13.96
C GLY A 2 11.98 16.05 -13.62
N ALA A 3 12.09 15.73 -12.33
CA ALA A 3 12.47 14.38 -11.92
C ALA A 3 11.35 13.40 -12.34
N SER A 4 11.71 12.18 -12.75
CA SER A 4 10.72 11.13 -13.02
C SER A 4 9.95 10.81 -11.73
N THR A 5 8.62 10.80 -11.83
CA THR A 5 7.66 10.52 -10.75
C THR A 5 7.15 9.07 -10.80
N TRP A 6 7.49 8.34 -11.87
CA TRP A 6 7.11 6.95 -12.10
C TRP A 6 7.89 5.98 -11.22
N PHE A 7 7.18 5.00 -10.66
CA PHE A 7 7.75 3.91 -9.87
C PHE A 7 6.91 2.63 -9.98
N SER A 8 7.42 1.55 -9.39
CA SER A 8 6.70 0.28 -9.27
C SER A 8 6.40 -0.05 -7.81
N ILE A 9 5.24 -0.63 -7.55
CA ILE A 9 4.81 -1.10 -6.24
C ILE A 9 4.95 -2.61 -6.16
N LYS A 10 5.64 -3.09 -5.13
CA LYS A 10 5.54 -4.49 -4.69
C LYS A 10 4.44 -4.59 -3.63
N LEU A 11 3.26 -5.01 -4.05
CA LEU A 11 2.07 -5.11 -3.21
C LEU A 11 2.02 -6.47 -2.51
N HIS A 12 1.90 -6.44 -1.18
CA HIS A 12 1.65 -7.61 -0.34
C HIS A 12 0.19 -7.60 0.12
N HIS A 13 -0.59 -8.64 -0.21
CA HIS A 13 -2.03 -8.66 0.07
C HIS A 13 -2.53 -10.07 0.49
N GLY A 14 -3.73 -10.14 1.10
CA GLY A 14 -4.37 -11.40 1.51
C GLY A 14 -3.76 -12.13 2.70
N GLY A 15 -2.64 -11.63 3.23
CA GLY A 15 -1.97 -12.17 4.40
C GLY A 15 -2.27 -11.41 5.68
N LYS A 16 -1.49 -11.70 6.72
CA LYS A 16 -1.58 -11.06 8.03
C LYS A 16 -0.21 -10.86 8.66
N PHE A 17 -0.12 -9.88 9.56
CA PHE A 17 1.03 -9.71 10.43
C PHE A 17 0.98 -10.71 11.59
N THR A 18 2.14 -11.28 11.95
CA THR A 18 2.34 -12.02 13.20
C THR A 18 2.36 -11.07 14.40
N LYS A 19 2.21 -11.63 15.61
CA LYS A 19 2.31 -10.87 16.86
C LYS A 19 3.77 -10.65 17.27
N LEU A 20 4.01 -9.65 18.12
CA LEU A 20 5.31 -9.39 18.74
C LEU A 20 5.89 -10.65 19.43
N PRO A 21 7.24 -10.77 19.52
CA PRO A 21 8.25 -9.78 19.14
C PRO A 21 8.71 -9.83 17.66
N ASP A 22 8.37 -10.88 16.92
CA ASP A 22 8.88 -11.11 15.56
C ASP A 22 7.79 -10.84 14.52
N ILE A 23 7.53 -9.56 14.25
CA ILE A 23 6.49 -9.14 13.29
C ILE A 23 6.93 -9.48 11.86
N LYS A 24 6.12 -10.30 11.20
CA LYS A 24 6.29 -10.76 9.82
C LYS A 24 4.95 -10.75 9.11
N TYR A 25 4.97 -10.44 7.82
CA TYR A 25 3.80 -10.64 6.97
C TYR A 25 3.78 -12.07 6.44
N THR A 26 2.72 -12.83 6.73
CA THR A 26 2.63 -14.27 6.38
C THR A 26 1.27 -14.61 5.77
N GLY A 27 1.26 -15.67 4.94
CA GLY A 27 0.04 -16.22 4.34
C GLY A 27 -0.59 -15.38 3.23
N GLY A 28 0.09 -14.33 2.74
CA GLY A 28 -0.39 -13.49 1.64
C GLY A 28 0.34 -13.73 0.33
N GLU A 29 -0.15 -13.09 -0.72
CA GLU A 29 0.44 -13.08 -2.05
C GLU A 29 1.21 -11.79 -2.32
N VAL A 30 2.03 -11.83 -3.38
CA VAL A 30 2.75 -10.68 -3.90
C VAL A 30 2.27 -10.39 -5.32
N ARG A 31 2.04 -9.11 -5.59
CA ARG A 31 1.83 -8.57 -6.94
C ARG A 31 2.77 -7.41 -7.18
N TYR A 32 3.10 -7.20 -8.45
CA TYR A 32 3.88 -6.06 -8.90
C TYR A 32 2.96 -5.19 -9.76
N VAL A 33 2.89 -3.91 -9.40
CA VAL A 33 2.15 -2.88 -10.13
C VAL A 33 3.18 -1.92 -10.68
N ASP A 34 3.36 -1.91 -11.99
CA ASP A 34 4.31 -1.06 -12.70
C ASP A 34 3.63 0.19 -13.23
N TYR A 35 4.43 1.19 -13.62
CA TYR A 35 3.95 2.45 -14.21
C TYR A 35 2.98 3.22 -13.32
N VAL A 36 3.30 3.33 -12.02
CA VAL A 36 2.56 4.18 -11.09
C VAL A 36 3.20 5.56 -11.06
N ASP A 37 2.40 6.61 -11.26
CA ASP A 37 2.84 7.99 -11.06
C ASP A 37 2.55 8.43 -9.62
N ILE A 38 3.58 8.85 -8.86
CA ILE A 38 3.37 9.32 -7.48
C ILE A 38 2.54 10.60 -7.39
N ASP A 39 2.46 11.39 -8.46
CA ASP A 39 1.65 12.61 -8.50
C ASP A 39 0.16 12.32 -8.74
N GLU A 40 -0.16 11.14 -9.30
CA GLU A 40 -1.55 10.66 -9.50
C GLU A 40 -2.00 9.71 -8.38
N LEU A 41 -1.04 9.09 -7.67
CA LEU A 41 -1.31 8.11 -6.63
C LEU A 41 -2.24 8.63 -5.53
N SER A 42 -3.29 7.86 -5.27
CA SER A 42 -4.16 8.06 -4.11
C SER A 42 -4.64 6.74 -3.52
N VAL A 43 -5.28 6.79 -2.35
CA VAL A 43 -5.90 5.60 -1.74
C VAL A 43 -6.98 5.01 -2.64
N HIS A 44 -7.69 5.84 -3.42
CA HIS A 44 -8.69 5.38 -4.36
C HIS A 44 -8.09 4.49 -5.46
N GLU A 45 -6.87 4.80 -5.92
CA GLU A 45 -6.20 3.96 -6.91
C GLU A 45 -5.76 2.62 -6.30
N LEU A 46 -5.34 2.62 -5.03
CA LEU A 46 -5.07 1.38 -4.29
C LEU A 46 -6.33 0.53 -4.16
N ASP A 47 -7.48 1.14 -3.91
CA ASP A 47 -8.77 0.44 -3.86
C ASP A 47 -9.15 -0.17 -5.21
N VAL A 48 -8.90 0.54 -6.32
CA VAL A 48 -9.10 0.00 -7.67
C VAL A 48 -8.18 -1.21 -7.91
N ILE A 49 -6.91 -1.13 -7.52
CA ILE A 49 -5.97 -2.27 -7.62
C ILE A 49 -6.48 -3.47 -6.81
N MET A 50 -6.99 -3.25 -5.60
CA MET A 50 -7.54 -4.33 -4.77
C MET A 50 -8.83 -4.93 -5.36
N LEU A 51 -9.69 -4.10 -5.94
CA LEU A 51 -10.89 -4.55 -6.65
C LEU A 51 -10.54 -5.43 -7.87
N ASP A 52 -9.54 -5.03 -8.65
CA ASP A 52 -9.05 -5.79 -9.81
C ASP A 52 -8.44 -7.13 -9.39
N LEU A 53 -7.90 -7.22 -8.16
CA LEU A 53 -7.43 -8.48 -7.56
C LEU A 53 -8.56 -9.35 -7.00
N GLY A 54 -9.82 -8.91 -7.08
CA GLY A 54 -11.01 -9.64 -6.67
C GLY A 54 -11.39 -9.46 -5.19
N TYR A 55 -10.85 -8.44 -4.52
CA TYR A 55 -11.31 -8.09 -3.17
C TYR A 55 -12.64 -7.33 -3.21
N PRO A 56 -13.47 -7.41 -2.16
CA PRO A 56 -14.71 -6.65 -2.08
C PRO A 56 -14.44 -5.15 -2.23
N ASP A 57 -15.35 -4.43 -2.91
CA ASP A 57 -15.24 -2.98 -3.07
C ASP A 57 -15.28 -2.31 -1.67
N PRO A 58 -14.18 -1.66 -1.24
CA PRO A 58 -14.11 -1.03 0.08
C PRO A 58 -15.03 0.19 0.19
N ARG A 59 -15.69 0.64 -0.88
CA ARG A 59 -16.71 1.70 -0.82
C ARG A 59 -18.12 1.15 -0.62
N MET A 60 -18.30 -0.17 -0.76
CA MET A 60 -19.58 -0.87 -0.53
C MET A 60 -19.72 -1.36 0.92
N ILE A 61 -18.95 -0.78 1.86
CA ILE A 61 -18.96 -1.13 3.30
C ILE A 61 -20.37 -0.99 3.91
N GLU A 62 -21.19 -0.08 3.42
CA GLU A 62 -22.54 0.15 3.96
C GLU A 62 -23.58 -0.91 3.53
N LEU A 63 -23.23 -1.85 2.65
CA LEU A 63 -24.20 -2.79 2.07
C LEU A 63 -24.13 -4.22 2.66
N THR A 64 -23.07 -4.57 3.39
CA THR A 64 -22.96 -5.88 4.07
C THR A 64 -22.10 -5.78 5.34
N ASP A 65 -22.46 -6.51 6.40
CA ASP A 65 -21.68 -6.65 7.65
C ASP A 65 -20.28 -7.31 7.44
N GLU A 66 -19.97 -7.72 6.20
CA GLU A 66 -18.78 -8.52 5.87
C GLU A 66 -17.76 -7.77 5.00
N SER A 67 -18.02 -6.54 4.57
CA SER A 67 -17.06 -5.76 3.76
C SER A 67 -15.85 -5.36 4.61
N PRO A 68 -14.66 -5.96 4.38
CA PRO A 68 -13.51 -5.69 5.23
C PRO A 68 -12.97 -4.28 4.92
N VAL A 69 -12.80 -3.47 5.96
CA VAL A 69 -12.03 -2.22 5.83
C VAL A 69 -10.59 -2.57 5.47
N ILE A 70 -10.11 -2.09 4.32
CA ILE A 70 -8.74 -2.31 3.87
C ILE A 70 -7.84 -1.20 4.42
N TYR A 71 -6.75 -1.58 5.09
CA TYR A 71 -5.77 -0.64 5.64
C TYR A 71 -4.43 -0.80 4.93
N TYR A 72 -4.06 0.20 4.13
CA TYR A 72 -2.78 0.20 3.44
C TYR A 72 -1.65 0.72 4.33
N HIS A 73 -0.48 0.12 4.15
CA HIS A 73 0.76 0.55 4.78
C HIS A 73 1.90 0.44 3.76
N PHE A 74 2.84 1.37 3.80
CA PHE A 74 4.10 1.25 3.08
C PHE A 74 5.26 1.02 4.05
N ARG A 75 6.32 0.41 3.56
CA ARG A 75 7.56 0.21 4.31
C ARG A 75 8.61 1.19 3.82
N ILE A 76 9.21 1.95 4.74
CA ILE A 76 10.32 2.84 4.39
C ILE A 76 11.53 2.01 3.89
N PRO A 77 12.39 2.57 3.02
CA PRO A 77 13.61 1.91 2.57
C PRO A 77 14.46 1.45 3.76
N ASN A 78 14.95 0.21 3.71
CA ASN A 78 15.73 -0.44 4.78
C ASN A 78 15.03 -0.55 6.15
N GLY A 79 13.75 -0.19 6.26
CA GLY A 79 12.96 -0.36 7.47
C GLY A 79 12.54 -1.82 7.69
N ASP A 80 12.41 -2.20 8.95
CA ASP A 80 11.83 -3.48 9.35
C ASP A 80 10.29 -3.40 9.46
N PHE A 81 9.64 -4.49 9.84
CA PHE A 81 8.19 -4.51 10.04
C PHE A 81 7.73 -3.90 11.36
N GLN A 82 8.63 -3.69 12.33
CA GLN A 82 8.26 -3.22 13.66
C GLN A 82 8.26 -1.70 13.76
N PHE A 83 9.22 -1.05 13.11
CA PHE A 83 9.47 0.39 13.15
C PHE A 83 9.48 1.03 11.76
N GLY A 84 9.54 0.24 10.69
CA GLY A 84 9.61 0.72 9.30
C GLY A 84 8.27 0.85 8.57
N LEU A 85 7.16 0.34 9.12
CA LEU A 85 5.84 0.47 8.50
C LEU A 85 5.21 1.84 8.79
N ARG A 86 4.59 2.44 7.79
CA ARG A 86 3.84 3.71 7.86
C ARG A 86 2.47 3.51 7.24
N ALA A 87 1.46 4.16 7.80
CA ALA A 87 0.13 4.18 7.22
C ALA A 87 0.16 4.79 5.81
N LEU A 88 -0.77 4.34 4.96
CA LEU A 88 -1.04 4.89 3.64
C LEU A 88 -2.55 5.06 3.48
N GLY A 89 -3.13 5.99 4.23
CA GLY A 89 -4.59 6.12 4.34
C GLY A 89 -5.15 7.45 3.85
N ASN A 90 -4.30 8.40 3.45
CA ASN A 90 -4.70 9.74 3.00
C ASN A 90 -3.59 10.41 2.18
N ASP A 91 -3.90 11.58 1.63
CA ASP A 91 -2.97 12.36 0.80
C ASP A 91 -1.68 12.74 1.54
N GLN A 92 -1.75 13.02 2.84
CA GLN A 92 -0.56 13.34 3.63
C GLN A 92 0.39 12.14 3.74
N ASP A 93 -0.15 10.92 3.80
CA ASP A 93 0.64 9.69 3.78
C ASP A 93 1.26 9.44 2.40
N VAL A 94 0.56 9.74 1.30
CA VAL A 94 1.10 9.69 -0.06
C VAL A 94 2.27 10.68 -0.22
N ILE A 95 2.11 11.90 0.29
CA ILE A 95 3.19 12.91 0.32
C ILE A 95 4.38 12.41 1.16
N ASN A 96 4.15 11.59 2.19
CA ASN A 96 5.24 10.98 2.95
C ASN A 96 5.93 9.85 2.17
N LEU A 97 5.18 9.04 1.42
CA LEU A 97 5.70 8.03 0.52
C LEU A 97 6.59 8.65 -0.58
N SER A 98 6.17 9.77 -1.18
CA SER A 98 6.87 10.41 -2.30
C SER A 98 8.31 10.82 -1.97
N LYS A 99 8.57 11.18 -0.70
CA LYS A 99 9.92 11.49 -0.17
C LYS A 99 10.89 10.32 -0.32
N PHE A 100 10.40 9.09 -0.37
CA PHE A 100 11.25 7.91 -0.54
C PHE A 100 11.42 7.51 -2.00
N ILE A 101 10.51 7.88 -2.89
CA ILE A 101 10.63 7.57 -4.33
C ILE A 101 11.70 8.46 -4.97
N GLN A 102 11.71 9.75 -4.62
CA GLN A 102 12.69 10.71 -5.18
C GLN A 102 14.14 10.43 -4.75
N ASN A 103 14.34 9.71 -3.65
CA ASN A 103 15.65 9.41 -3.06
C ASN A 103 16.22 8.04 -3.43
N ASN A 104 15.44 7.16 -4.08
CA ASN A 104 15.89 5.85 -4.55
C ASN A 104 16.21 5.89 -6.05
N LYS A 105 17.20 6.70 -6.44
CA LYS A 105 17.81 6.69 -7.77
C LYS A 105 19.05 5.82 -7.80
#